data_AF-A0A7J9IHV1-F1
#
_entry.id   AF-A0A7J9IHV1-F1
#
_cell.length_a   1.000
_cell.length_b   1.000
_cell.length_c   1.000
_cell.angle_alpha   90.00
_cell.angle_beta   90.00
_cell.angle_gamma   90.00
#
_symmetry.space_group_name_H-M   'P 1'
#
loop_
_entity.id
_entity.type
_entity.pdbx_description
1 polymer ?
#
loop_
_entity_poly.entity_id
_entity_poly.type
_entity_poly.pdbx_seq_one_letter_code
_entity_poly.pdbx_strand_id
1 'polypeptide(L)'
;MVYSGAIDRIIGRPPPKTGDIVLVADGTEKPIGWGLYNSVSMFCVRLMQLEEEATRDPSCALDMEKLLETRINAAVELRRGLGLPSATTNAYRLVNSEGDRLSGLIVDVFGDLAVVASSAAWVEKYKSKVKACISSIDEINHIHWRPSVEILQEEGMDAADLKELHPSTCPQRTKVIENGISYAISLEGQKTGFYADQRENRMFLSTISHGQRVLDVCCYSGGFALNAAKGGAMSITGVDTSLPALELARENIALNNLDPEKTSFLREDATVFMKGALSRNDSWDIVILDPPKLAPSRKVLQSASGMYRNLNSLAMKITRRGGLFMTCSCSGAMTQSGTFLRTLQ
;
A
#
# COMPACT_ATOMS: atom_id res chain seq x y z
N MET A 1 -8.45 -16.23 6.96
CA MET A 1 -9.71 -15.55 7.35
C MET A 1 -10.86 -16.51 7.11
N VAL A 2 -11.90 -16.47 7.94
CA VAL A 2 -13.12 -17.27 7.82
C VAL A 2 -14.26 -16.31 7.48
N TYR A 3 -14.91 -16.54 6.34
CA TYR A 3 -16.03 -15.74 5.89
C TYR A 3 -17.31 -16.14 6.62
N SER A 4 -18.21 -15.19 6.86
CA SER A 4 -19.51 -15.45 7.51
C SER A 4 -20.31 -16.55 6.79
N GLY A 5 -20.29 -16.58 5.45
CA GLY A 5 -20.96 -17.60 4.65
C GLY A 5 -20.33 -19.00 4.70
N ALA A 6 -19.16 -19.17 5.37
CA ALA A 6 -18.50 -20.45 5.54
C ALA A 6 -18.74 -21.09 6.92
N ILE A 7 -19.52 -20.46 7.79
CA ILE A 7 -19.77 -20.91 9.17
C ILE A 7 -21.09 -21.67 9.23
N ASP A 8 -21.04 -22.96 9.61
CA ASP A 8 -22.22 -23.80 9.86
C ASP A 8 -22.90 -23.44 11.20
N ARG A 9 -22.12 -23.37 12.28
CA ARG A 9 -22.62 -23.09 13.63
C ARG A 9 -21.57 -22.42 14.50
N ILE A 10 -22.04 -21.67 15.50
CA ILE A 10 -21.20 -21.05 16.55
C ILE A 10 -21.56 -21.71 17.88
N ILE A 11 -20.55 -22.27 18.56
CA ILE A 11 -20.72 -23.00 19.81
C ILE A 11 -20.15 -22.18 20.96
N GLY A 12 -20.98 -21.85 21.95
CA GLY A 12 -20.58 -21.12 23.15
C GLY A 12 -21.80 -20.76 24.01
N ARG A 13 -21.64 -20.78 25.34
CA ARG A 13 -22.67 -20.32 26.29
C ARG A 13 -22.02 -19.40 27.35
N PRO A 14 -22.22 -18.07 27.27
CA PRO A 14 -22.91 -17.33 26.21
C PRO A 14 -22.18 -17.43 24.84
N PRO A 15 -22.86 -17.11 23.73
CA PRO A 15 -22.20 -16.99 22.42
C PRO A 15 -21.05 -15.96 22.46
N PRO A 16 -19.99 -16.14 21.65
CA PRO A 16 -18.88 -15.21 21.59
C PRO A 16 -19.33 -13.83 21.10
N LYS A 17 -18.66 -12.79 21.56
CA LYS A 17 -18.87 -11.39 21.20
C LYS A 17 -17.71 -10.88 20.34
N THR A 18 -17.93 -9.81 19.60
CA THR A 18 -16.86 -9.19 18.80
C THR A 18 -15.64 -8.88 19.64
N GLY A 19 -14.48 -9.32 19.14
CA GLY A 19 -13.19 -9.23 19.81
C GLY A 19 -12.84 -10.45 20.67
N ASP A 20 -13.77 -11.38 20.90
CA ASP A 20 -13.47 -12.62 21.62
C ASP A 20 -12.57 -13.53 20.80
N ILE A 21 -11.71 -14.26 21.52
CA ILE A 21 -10.90 -15.32 20.97
C ILE A 21 -11.78 -16.56 20.78
N VAL A 22 -11.73 -17.16 19.59
CA VAL A 22 -12.47 -18.39 19.27
C VAL A 22 -11.56 -19.42 18.63
N LEU A 23 -11.86 -20.69 18.89
CA LEU A 23 -11.35 -21.83 18.10
C LEU A 23 -12.22 -21.97 16.83
N VAL A 24 -11.55 -22.15 15.71
CA VAL A 24 -12.14 -22.53 14.43
C VAL A 24 -11.82 -24.00 14.21
N ALA A 25 -12.85 -24.79 13.94
CA ALA A 25 -12.76 -26.21 13.64
C ALA A 25 -13.49 -26.53 12.33
N ASP A 26 -13.16 -27.66 11.72
CA ASP A 26 -13.90 -28.18 10.58
C ASP A 26 -15.24 -28.83 11.01
N GLY A 27 -16.00 -29.35 10.04
CA GLY A 27 -17.31 -29.99 10.30
C GLY A 27 -17.23 -31.27 11.16
N THR A 28 -16.04 -31.84 11.35
CA THR A 28 -15.77 -32.99 12.23
C THR A 28 -15.26 -32.59 13.61
N GLU A 29 -15.26 -31.28 13.91
CA GLU A 29 -14.76 -30.70 15.16
C GLU A 29 -13.23 -30.78 15.31
N LYS A 30 -12.50 -31.05 14.22
CA LYS A 30 -11.04 -30.99 14.22
C LYS A 30 -10.57 -29.52 14.23
N PRO A 31 -9.68 -29.12 15.17
CA PRO A 31 -9.11 -27.78 15.19
C PRO A 31 -8.40 -27.42 13.89
N ILE A 32 -8.71 -26.22 13.36
CA ILE A 32 -7.98 -25.58 12.27
C ILE A 32 -7.04 -24.52 12.85
N GLY A 33 -7.53 -23.78 13.83
CA GLY A 33 -6.79 -22.70 14.44
C GLY A 33 -7.66 -21.80 15.29
N TRP A 34 -7.07 -20.69 15.68
CA TRP A 34 -7.55 -19.79 16.70
C TRP A 34 -7.56 -18.38 16.12
N GLY A 35 -8.61 -17.60 16.37
CA GLY A 35 -8.72 -16.26 15.80
C GLY A 35 -9.62 -15.33 16.60
N LEU A 36 -9.71 -14.08 16.16
CA LEU A 36 -10.64 -13.12 16.75
C LEU A 36 -11.96 -13.12 15.99
N TYR A 37 -13.03 -13.28 16.75
CA TYR A 37 -14.40 -13.28 16.27
C TYR A 37 -14.92 -11.86 16.08
N ASN A 38 -15.70 -11.64 15.03
CA ASN A 38 -16.46 -10.43 14.81
C ASN A 38 -17.83 -10.80 14.23
N SER A 39 -18.91 -10.50 14.96
CA SER A 39 -20.27 -10.91 14.58
C SER A 39 -20.87 -10.13 13.42
N VAL A 40 -20.33 -8.97 13.09
CA VAL A 40 -20.88 -8.08 12.05
C VAL A 40 -20.01 -8.02 10.78
N SER A 41 -18.72 -8.34 10.90
CA SER A 41 -17.81 -8.36 9.76
C SER A 41 -18.10 -9.54 8.82
N MET A 42 -17.90 -9.32 7.52
CA MET A 42 -17.83 -10.41 6.54
C MET A 42 -16.72 -11.41 6.88
N PHE A 43 -15.62 -10.93 7.49
CA PHE A 43 -14.52 -11.74 7.99
C PHE A 43 -14.81 -12.15 9.44
N CYS A 44 -15.82 -13.00 9.60
CA CYS A 44 -16.37 -13.37 10.90
C CYS A 44 -15.33 -13.94 11.87
N VAL A 45 -14.29 -14.62 11.38
CA VAL A 45 -13.09 -14.89 12.18
C VAL A 45 -11.83 -14.52 11.40
N ARG A 46 -11.00 -13.65 11.99
CA ARG A 46 -9.63 -13.42 11.53
C ARG A 46 -8.71 -14.40 12.25
N LEU A 47 -8.28 -15.44 11.53
CA LEU A 47 -7.36 -16.45 12.06
C LEU A 47 -6.03 -15.81 12.47
N MET A 48 -5.70 -16.00 13.75
CA MET A 48 -4.49 -15.48 14.40
C MET A 48 -3.50 -16.58 14.71
N GLN A 49 -3.85 -17.85 14.81
CA GLN A 49 -2.87 -18.92 15.07
C GLN A 49 -3.39 -20.21 14.46
N LEU A 50 -2.54 -20.99 13.81
CA LEU A 50 -2.91 -22.30 13.27
C LEU A 50 -2.67 -23.39 14.32
N GLU A 51 -3.34 -24.52 14.15
CA GLU A 51 -3.17 -25.69 15.03
C GLU A 51 -1.71 -26.12 15.17
N GLU A 52 -0.97 -26.14 14.07
CA GLU A 52 0.42 -26.58 14.05
C GLU A 52 1.35 -25.64 14.82
N GLU A 53 0.95 -24.39 15.04
CA GLU A 53 1.71 -23.45 15.88
C GLU A 53 1.39 -23.63 17.36
N ALA A 54 0.10 -23.80 17.68
CA ALA A 54 -0.36 -24.00 19.05
C ALA A 54 0.19 -25.31 19.63
N THR A 55 0.35 -26.35 18.81
CA THR A 55 0.94 -27.64 19.23
C THR A 55 2.45 -27.54 19.52
N ARG A 56 3.17 -26.63 18.85
CA ARG A 56 4.61 -26.41 19.09
C ARG A 56 4.89 -25.60 20.36
N ASP A 57 3.98 -24.70 20.72
CA ASP A 57 4.03 -23.97 21.98
C ASP A 57 2.63 -23.88 22.61
N PRO A 58 2.23 -24.87 23.44
CA PRO A 58 0.94 -24.89 24.11
C PRO A 58 0.74 -23.74 25.10
N SER A 59 1.83 -23.15 25.61
CA SER A 59 1.76 -21.95 26.47
C SER A 59 1.33 -20.70 25.69
N CYS A 60 1.38 -20.78 24.36
CA CYS A 60 1.03 -19.74 23.41
C CYS A 60 -0.36 -19.93 22.80
N ALA A 61 -1.22 -20.84 23.31
CA ALA A 61 -2.59 -21.00 22.81
C ALA A 61 -3.36 -19.67 22.95
N LEU A 62 -3.32 -18.89 21.86
CA LEU A 62 -3.82 -17.55 21.62
C LEU A 62 -3.57 -16.47 22.71
N ASP A 63 -2.36 -16.41 23.27
CA ASP A 63 -1.89 -15.18 23.93
C ASP A 63 -1.61 -14.11 22.86
N MET A 64 -2.57 -13.20 22.68
CA MET A 64 -2.47 -12.14 21.67
C MET A 64 -1.28 -11.21 21.91
N GLU A 65 -0.88 -10.95 23.15
CA GLU A 65 0.23 -10.04 23.42
C GLU A 65 1.57 -10.65 22.98
N LYS A 66 1.82 -11.89 23.40
CA LYS A 66 3.03 -12.64 23.01
C LYS A 66 3.03 -12.93 21.50
N LEU A 67 1.87 -13.19 20.91
CA LEU A 67 1.73 -13.38 19.47
C LEU A 67 2.08 -12.12 18.68
N LEU A 68 1.65 -10.93 19.14
CA LEU A 68 1.97 -9.66 18.50
C LEU A 68 3.47 -9.38 18.54
N GLU A 69 4.10 -9.54 19.70
CA GLU A 69 5.56 -9.42 19.84
C GLU A 69 6.29 -10.37 18.88
N THR A 70 5.90 -11.65 18.87
CA THR A 70 6.51 -12.68 18.02
C THR A 70 6.39 -12.33 16.53
N ARG A 71 5.22 -11.89 16.08
CA ARG A 71 4.97 -11.62 14.65
C ARG A 71 5.54 -10.30 14.17
N ILE A 72 5.50 -9.27 15.01
CA ILE A 72 6.14 -7.99 14.68
C ILE A 72 7.65 -8.19 14.62
N ASN A 73 8.25 -8.94 15.55
CA ASN A 73 9.67 -9.29 15.48
C ASN A 73 10.00 -10.13 14.24
N ALA A 74 9.18 -11.13 13.90
CA ALA A 74 9.38 -11.90 12.66
C ALA A 74 9.30 -11.01 11.41
N ALA A 75 8.40 -10.01 11.40
CA ALA A 75 8.29 -9.06 10.31
C ALA A 75 9.54 -8.14 10.23
N VAL A 76 10.05 -7.65 11.37
CA VAL A 76 11.33 -6.91 11.46
C VAL A 76 12.47 -7.74 10.88
N GLU A 77 12.65 -8.98 11.34
CA GLU A 77 13.72 -9.86 10.88
C GLU A 77 13.61 -10.17 9.38
N LEU A 78 12.39 -10.37 8.87
CA LEU A 78 12.17 -10.53 7.43
C LEU A 78 12.64 -9.30 6.65
N ARG A 79 12.35 -8.07 7.11
CA ARG A 79 12.78 -6.83 6.42
C ARG A 79 14.28 -6.62 6.53
N ARG A 80 14.88 -6.94 7.68
CA ARG A 80 16.34 -6.96 7.85
C ARG A 80 17.01 -7.93 6.87
N GLY A 81 16.44 -9.12 6.70
CA GLY A 81 16.88 -10.10 5.71
C GLY A 81 16.77 -9.63 4.25
N LEU A 82 15.86 -8.69 3.97
CA LEU A 82 15.73 -8.01 2.68
C LEU A 82 16.66 -6.78 2.55
N GLY A 83 17.49 -6.50 3.56
CA GLY A 83 18.38 -5.33 3.59
C GLY A 83 17.66 -4.01 3.89
N LEU A 84 16.61 -4.04 4.70
CA LEU A 84 15.82 -2.86 5.07
C LEU A 84 15.80 -2.65 6.60
N PRO A 85 16.02 -1.42 7.08
CA PRO A 85 16.49 -0.27 6.32
C PRO A 85 17.95 -0.45 5.83
N SER A 86 18.37 0.37 4.86
CA SER A 86 19.76 0.48 4.40
C SER A 86 20.15 1.95 4.23
N ALA A 87 21.44 2.20 3.96
CA ALA A 87 21.95 3.54 3.68
C ALA A 87 21.24 4.24 2.50
N THR A 88 20.65 3.46 1.58
CA THR A 88 19.96 3.98 0.39
C THR A 88 18.45 3.84 0.45
N THR A 89 17.89 3.15 1.45
CA THR A 89 16.44 2.94 1.57
C THR A 89 16.00 2.87 3.02
N ASN A 90 15.25 3.87 3.48
CA ASN A 90 14.61 3.89 4.81
C ASN A 90 13.08 4.14 4.74
N ALA A 91 12.49 4.04 3.55
CA ALA A 91 11.05 3.98 3.33
C ALA A 91 10.63 2.57 2.91
N TYR A 92 9.84 1.88 3.74
CA TYR A 92 9.43 0.50 3.46
C TYR A 92 8.22 0.05 4.29
N ARG A 93 7.57 -1.03 3.85
CA ARG A 93 6.51 -1.69 4.63
C ARG A 93 7.11 -2.65 5.65
N LEU A 94 6.90 -2.38 6.93
CA LEU A 94 7.29 -3.26 8.03
C LEU A 94 6.28 -4.39 8.25
N VAL A 95 4.98 -4.10 8.28
CA VAL A 95 3.91 -5.12 8.44
C VAL A 95 2.92 -5.00 7.30
N ASN A 96 2.61 -6.12 6.65
CA ASN A 96 1.77 -6.24 5.47
C ASN A 96 0.55 -7.14 5.71
N SER A 97 -0.24 -6.81 6.74
CA SER A 97 -1.54 -7.43 7.01
C SER A 97 -1.45 -8.97 7.05
N GLU A 98 -2.26 -9.68 6.26
CA GLU A 98 -2.28 -11.15 6.18
C GLU A 98 -0.93 -11.74 5.74
N GLY A 99 -0.13 -11.00 4.97
CA GLY A 99 1.19 -11.45 4.53
C GLY A 99 2.17 -11.66 5.68
N ASP A 100 2.02 -10.86 6.74
CA ASP A 100 2.74 -11.02 8.02
C ASP A 100 1.85 -11.63 9.11
N ARG A 101 0.73 -12.23 8.69
CA ARG A 101 -0.20 -12.97 9.56
C ARG A 101 -0.82 -12.08 10.65
N LEU A 102 -0.94 -10.78 10.39
CA LEU A 102 -1.60 -9.80 11.26
C LEU A 102 -2.70 -9.10 10.46
N SER A 103 -3.70 -9.88 10.04
CA SER A 103 -4.80 -9.46 9.15
C SER A 103 -5.45 -8.15 9.60
N GLY A 104 -5.37 -7.11 8.78
CA GLY A 104 -5.93 -5.78 9.05
C GLY A 104 -4.95 -4.78 9.66
N LEU A 105 -3.72 -5.18 10.02
CA LEU A 105 -2.65 -4.31 10.50
C LEU A 105 -1.62 -4.06 9.39
N ILE A 106 -1.42 -2.80 9.03
CA ILE A 106 -0.33 -2.37 8.15
C ILE A 106 0.55 -1.40 8.93
N VAL A 107 1.87 -1.54 8.77
CA VAL A 107 2.85 -0.60 9.31
C VAL A 107 3.83 -0.25 8.20
N ASP A 108 3.84 1.01 7.77
CA ASP A 108 4.84 1.56 6.88
C ASP A 108 5.83 2.41 7.69
N VAL A 109 7.12 2.27 7.41
CA VAL A 109 8.22 2.99 8.07
C VAL A 109 8.78 4.01 7.10
N PHE A 110 8.92 5.25 7.57
CA PHE A 110 9.42 6.41 6.84
C PHE A 110 10.49 7.13 7.67
N GLY A 111 11.74 6.67 7.55
CA GLY A 111 12.81 7.12 8.42
C GLY A 111 12.58 6.61 9.84
N ASP A 112 12.41 7.52 10.79
CA ASP A 112 12.13 7.23 12.20
C ASP A 112 10.63 7.29 12.58
N LEU A 113 9.77 7.43 11.58
CA LEU A 113 8.32 7.46 11.73
C LEU A 113 7.69 6.15 11.26
N ALA A 114 6.89 5.52 12.11
CA ALA A 114 5.99 4.43 11.74
C ALA A 114 4.56 4.97 11.52
N VAL A 115 4.02 4.77 10.33
CA VAL A 115 2.61 5.00 10.01
C VAL A 115 1.85 3.69 10.10
N VAL A 116 0.98 3.58 11.10
CA VAL A 116 0.18 2.38 11.34
C VAL A 116 -1.20 2.58 10.75
N ALA A 117 -1.62 1.71 9.84
CA ALA A 117 -2.98 1.68 9.33
C ALA A 117 -3.73 0.48 9.88
N SER A 118 -4.86 0.74 10.53
CA SER A 118 -5.75 -0.28 11.07
C SER A 118 -7.00 -0.40 10.19
N SER A 119 -7.41 -1.64 9.95
CA SER A 119 -8.58 -1.97 9.11
C SER A 119 -9.36 -3.18 9.65
N ALA A 120 -9.12 -3.55 10.91
CA ALA A 120 -9.85 -4.61 11.60
C ALA A 120 -10.05 -4.22 13.07
N ALA A 121 -11.20 -4.58 13.64
CA ALA A 121 -11.58 -4.16 15.00
C ALA A 121 -10.59 -4.64 16.07
N TRP A 122 -9.97 -5.81 15.87
CA TRP A 122 -8.97 -6.31 16.81
C TRP A 122 -7.72 -5.42 16.89
N VAL A 123 -7.33 -4.76 15.78
CA VAL A 123 -6.16 -3.90 15.76
C VAL A 123 -6.39 -2.70 16.66
N GLU A 124 -7.61 -2.16 16.66
CA GLU A 124 -8.02 -1.11 17.59
C GLU A 124 -8.09 -1.61 19.03
N LYS A 125 -8.64 -2.81 19.27
CA LYS A 125 -8.66 -3.44 20.61
C LYS A 125 -7.26 -3.60 21.21
N TYR A 126 -6.26 -3.97 20.41
CA TYR A 126 -4.88 -4.18 20.84
C TYR A 126 -3.94 -2.99 20.52
N LYS A 127 -4.50 -1.81 20.24
CA LYS A 127 -3.74 -0.60 19.82
C LYS A 127 -2.55 -0.31 20.73
N SER A 128 -2.74 -0.31 22.05
CA SER A 128 -1.68 -0.01 23.02
C SER A 128 -0.52 -1.00 22.92
N LYS A 129 -0.81 -2.29 22.74
CA LYS A 129 0.21 -3.33 22.60
C LYS A 129 0.96 -3.22 21.27
N VAL A 130 0.22 -2.98 20.17
CA VAL A 130 0.83 -2.73 18.85
C VAL A 130 1.77 -1.53 18.90
N LYS A 131 1.34 -0.42 19.51
CA LYS A 131 2.20 0.75 19.72
C LYS A 131 3.45 0.41 20.53
N ALA A 132 3.30 -0.32 21.64
CA ALA A 132 4.45 -0.73 22.45
C ALA A 132 5.47 -1.58 21.67
N CYS A 133 5.00 -2.55 20.87
CA CYS A 133 5.87 -3.40 20.05
C CYS A 133 6.58 -2.61 18.94
N ILE A 134 5.92 -1.60 18.37
CA ILE A 134 6.53 -0.74 17.34
C ILE A 134 7.53 0.22 17.98
N SER A 135 7.22 0.77 19.15
CA SER A 135 8.12 1.68 19.89
C SER A 135 9.37 0.99 20.45
N SER A 136 9.39 -0.34 20.55
CA SER A 136 10.59 -1.09 20.95
C SER A 136 11.57 -1.34 19.79
N ILE A 137 11.29 -0.84 18.59
CA ILE A 137 12.18 -0.94 17.43
C ILE A 137 13.12 0.27 17.47
N ASP A 138 14.43 0.03 17.56
CA ASP A 138 15.47 1.04 17.86
C ASP A 138 15.46 2.26 16.91
N GLU A 139 14.99 2.10 15.68
CA GLU A 139 14.95 3.15 14.67
C GLU A 139 13.66 3.99 14.69
N ILE A 140 12.64 3.62 15.47
CA ILE A 140 11.31 4.26 15.42
C ILE A 140 11.08 5.18 16.63
N ASN A 141 11.06 6.49 16.37
CA ASN A 141 10.82 7.52 17.38
C ASN A 141 9.37 7.99 17.42
N HIS A 142 8.67 7.89 16.29
CA HIS A 142 7.33 8.45 16.13
C HIS A 142 6.35 7.40 15.61
N ILE A 143 5.11 7.44 16.11
CA ILE A 143 4.02 6.60 15.61
C ILE A 143 2.85 7.48 15.21
N HIS A 144 2.40 7.32 13.97
CA HIS A 144 1.22 7.98 13.42
C HIS A 144 0.16 6.92 13.06
N TRP A 145 -0.91 6.88 13.83
CA TRP A 145 -1.99 5.90 13.69
C TRP A 145 -3.15 6.39 12.81
N ARG A 146 -3.42 5.71 11.70
CA ARG A 146 -4.42 6.08 10.68
C ARG A 146 -5.49 4.99 10.55
N PRO A 147 -6.61 5.10 11.26
CA PRO A 147 -7.69 4.14 11.15
C PRO A 147 -8.38 4.25 9.79
N SER A 148 -8.65 3.12 9.16
CA SER A 148 -9.44 3.04 7.93
C SER A 148 -10.92 3.11 8.30
N VAL A 149 -11.42 4.32 8.56
CA VAL A 149 -12.75 4.56 9.15
C VAL A 149 -13.86 3.79 8.42
N GLU A 150 -13.92 3.86 7.09
CA GLU A 150 -14.93 3.16 6.30
C GLU A 150 -14.91 1.64 6.51
N ILE A 151 -13.72 1.03 6.53
CA ILE A 151 -13.56 -0.42 6.73
C ILE A 151 -13.89 -0.81 8.18
N LEU A 152 -13.50 0.03 9.15
CA LEU A 152 -13.75 -0.22 10.56
C LEU A 152 -15.24 -0.07 10.93
N GLN A 153 -15.99 0.77 10.21
CA GLN A 153 -17.45 0.81 10.31
C GLN A 153 -18.09 -0.52 9.84
N GLU A 154 -17.57 -1.14 8.77
CA GLU A 154 -17.98 -2.49 8.35
C GLU A 154 -17.59 -3.58 9.37
N GLU A 155 -16.61 -3.31 10.23
CA GLU A 155 -16.23 -4.17 11.37
C GLU A 155 -17.04 -3.85 12.64
N GLY A 156 -18.01 -2.93 12.58
CA GLY A 156 -18.90 -2.59 13.69
C GLY A 156 -18.37 -1.54 14.66
N MET A 157 -17.37 -0.75 14.27
CA MET A 157 -16.83 0.33 15.10
C MET A 157 -17.48 1.67 14.79
N ASP A 158 -17.74 2.44 15.85
CA ASP A 158 -18.26 3.80 15.73
C ASP A 158 -17.16 4.78 15.32
N ALA A 159 -17.45 5.65 14.35
CA ALA A 159 -16.46 6.62 13.85
C ALA A 159 -15.95 7.59 14.94
N ALA A 160 -16.75 7.84 15.98
CA ALA A 160 -16.36 8.66 17.11
C ALA A 160 -15.19 8.06 17.91
N ASP A 161 -15.14 6.72 18.01
CA ASP A 161 -14.10 5.98 18.75
C ASP A 161 -12.79 5.89 17.95
N LEU A 162 -12.84 6.19 16.66
CA LEU A 162 -11.70 6.14 15.73
C LEU A 162 -10.95 7.47 15.64
N LYS A 163 -11.34 8.49 16.41
CA LYS A 163 -10.66 9.78 16.42
C LYS A 163 -9.33 9.66 17.16
N GLU A 164 -8.24 9.59 16.40
CA GLU A 164 -6.89 9.60 16.96
C GLU A 164 -6.40 11.02 17.21
N LEU A 165 -5.87 11.26 18.41
CA LEU A 165 -5.11 12.47 18.73
C LEU A 165 -3.62 12.15 18.61
N HIS A 166 -2.97 12.74 17.62
CA HIS A 166 -1.51 12.64 17.51
C HIS A 166 -0.83 13.65 18.42
N PRO A 167 0.30 13.28 19.07
CA PRO A 167 1.13 14.26 19.74
C PRO A 167 1.52 15.39 18.78
N SER A 168 1.57 16.63 19.27
CA SER A 168 2.02 17.78 18.49
C SER A 168 3.46 17.64 17.98
N THR A 169 4.24 16.73 18.57
CA THR A 169 5.61 16.39 18.17
C THR A 169 5.68 15.44 16.98
N CYS A 170 4.56 14.85 16.53
CA CYS A 170 4.55 13.96 15.37
C CYS A 170 4.74 14.79 14.09
N PRO A 171 5.77 14.51 13.27
CA PRO A 171 6.06 15.33 12.10
C PRO A 171 4.96 15.18 11.05
N GLN A 172 4.39 16.29 10.58
CA GLN A 172 3.40 16.26 9.48
C GLN A 172 4.03 15.96 8.12
N ARG A 173 5.33 16.24 7.99
CA ARG A 173 6.14 15.94 6.81
C ARG A 173 7.42 15.27 7.25
N THR A 174 7.86 14.26 6.51
CA THR A 174 9.13 13.57 6.77
C THR A 174 9.93 13.45 5.48
N LYS A 175 11.26 13.43 5.61
CA LYS A 175 12.18 13.18 4.51
C LYS A 175 12.71 11.75 4.62
N VAL A 176 12.58 10.99 3.55
CA VAL A 176 13.06 9.62 3.45
C VAL A 176 13.96 9.44 2.25
N ILE A 177 14.60 8.29 2.16
CA ILE A 177 15.39 7.86 1.02
C ILE A 177 14.83 6.52 0.55
N GLU A 178 14.65 6.37 -0.75
CA GLU A 178 14.37 5.09 -1.42
C GLU A 178 15.23 4.97 -2.66
N ASN A 179 15.94 3.86 -2.83
CA ASN A 179 16.85 3.62 -3.96
C ASN A 179 17.88 4.74 -4.12
N GLY A 180 18.29 5.39 -3.03
CA GLY A 180 19.20 6.53 -3.01
C GLY A 180 18.62 7.82 -3.61
N ILE A 181 17.29 7.96 -3.65
CA ILE A 181 16.57 9.19 -4.00
C ILE A 181 15.87 9.69 -2.74
N SER A 182 16.01 10.97 -2.45
CA SER A 182 15.32 11.62 -1.34
C SER A 182 13.87 11.94 -1.71
N TYR A 183 12.93 11.68 -0.80
CA TYR A 183 11.52 12.04 -0.95
C TYR A 183 11.05 12.82 0.27
N ALA A 184 10.37 13.93 0.04
CA ALA A 184 9.47 14.52 1.02
C ALA A 184 8.13 13.77 0.97
N ILE A 185 7.66 13.35 2.14
CA ILE A 185 6.39 12.65 2.33
C ILE A 185 5.49 13.55 3.17
N SER A 186 4.22 13.68 2.75
CA SER A 186 3.16 14.30 3.55
C SER A 186 2.24 13.21 4.12
N LEU A 187 2.02 13.24 5.43
CA LEU A 187 1.14 12.27 6.10
C LEU A 187 -0.34 12.50 5.81
N GLU A 188 -0.71 13.69 5.33
CA GLU A 188 -2.08 13.99 4.87
C GLU A 188 -2.37 13.44 3.46
N GLY A 189 -1.37 12.83 2.81
CA GLY A 189 -1.50 12.24 1.48
C GLY A 189 -2.29 10.92 1.41
N GLN A 190 -2.45 10.42 0.18
CA GLN A 190 -3.09 9.13 -0.09
C GLN A 190 -2.34 7.96 0.56
N LYS A 191 -3.05 6.85 0.82
CA LYS A 191 -2.56 5.67 1.56
C LYS A 191 -1.99 6.09 2.93
N THR A 192 -0.74 5.76 3.21
CA THR A 192 0.04 6.12 4.41
C THR A 192 0.91 7.35 4.18
N GLY A 193 0.87 7.96 2.99
CA GLY A 193 1.69 9.11 2.57
C GLY A 193 2.66 8.80 1.42
N PHE A 194 3.01 7.53 1.20
CA PHE A 194 3.93 7.11 0.14
C PHE A 194 3.66 5.67 -0.33
N TYR A 195 3.93 5.41 -1.61
CA TYR A 195 3.68 4.12 -2.26
C TYR A 195 4.94 3.23 -2.21
N ALA A 196 5.19 2.59 -1.07
CA ALA A 196 6.33 1.69 -0.90
C ALA A 196 6.24 0.40 -1.74
N ASP A 197 5.05 0.05 -2.21
CA ASP A 197 4.78 -1.12 -3.06
C ASP A 197 5.37 -1.00 -4.47
N GLN A 198 5.61 0.23 -4.95
CA GLN A 198 6.18 0.50 -6.27
C GLN A 198 7.72 0.61 -6.28
N ARG A 199 8.41 0.33 -5.16
CA ARG A 199 9.88 0.52 -5.03
C ARG A 199 10.69 -0.19 -6.11
N GLU A 200 10.46 -1.49 -6.31
CA GLU A 200 11.23 -2.30 -7.26
C GLU A 200 10.94 -1.89 -8.71
N ASN A 201 9.68 -1.53 -8.99
CA ASN A 201 9.23 -1.00 -10.27
C ASN A 201 9.91 0.33 -10.60
N ARG A 202 10.02 1.23 -9.62
CA ARG A 202 10.76 2.48 -9.72
C ARG A 202 12.26 2.25 -9.94
N MET A 203 12.87 1.32 -9.19
CA MET A 203 14.27 0.95 -9.36
C MET A 203 14.53 0.44 -10.78
N PHE A 204 13.70 -0.48 -11.27
CA PHE A 204 13.80 -1.03 -12.62
C PHE A 204 13.73 0.08 -13.68
N LEU A 205 12.76 1.01 -13.56
CA LEU A 205 12.64 2.14 -14.49
C LEU A 205 13.95 2.95 -14.58
N SER A 206 14.62 3.18 -13.45
CA SER A 206 15.90 3.88 -13.42
C SER A 206 16.94 3.20 -14.32
N THR A 207 17.01 1.87 -14.32
CA THR A 207 18.00 1.09 -15.09
C THR A 207 17.83 1.19 -16.61
N ILE A 208 16.64 1.55 -17.10
CA ILE A 208 16.30 1.60 -18.53
C ILE A 208 16.12 3.03 -19.06
N SER A 209 16.28 4.05 -18.21
CA SER A 209 15.91 5.43 -18.55
C SER A 209 17.02 6.25 -19.23
N HIS A 210 18.26 5.75 -19.28
CA HIS A 210 19.39 6.52 -19.82
C HIS A 210 19.15 7.01 -21.26
N GLY A 211 19.20 8.32 -21.46
CA GLY A 211 19.01 8.95 -22.78
C GLY A 211 17.57 8.93 -23.31
N GLN A 212 16.60 8.43 -22.54
CA GLN A 212 15.22 8.26 -22.99
C GLN A 212 14.36 9.51 -22.72
N ARG A 213 13.34 9.74 -23.56
CA ARG A 213 12.22 10.63 -23.25
C ARG A 213 11.17 9.85 -22.48
N VAL A 214 10.88 10.26 -21.25
CA VAL A 214 10.01 9.53 -20.32
C VAL A 214 8.74 10.32 -20.04
N LEU A 215 7.58 9.66 -20.11
CA LEU A 215 6.28 10.19 -19.70
C LEU A 215 5.77 9.40 -18.50
N ASP A 216 5.50 10.07 -17.39
CA ASP A 216 4.93 9.51 -16.16
C ASP A 216 3.48 10.02 -16.01
N VAL A 217 2.51 9.17 -16.38
CA VAL A 217 1.07 9.51 -16.34
C VAL A 217 0.47 9.07 -15.01
N CYS A 218 -0.25 9.99 -14.35
CA CYS A 218 -0.68 9.88 -12.96
C CYS A 218 0.52 9.83 -12.00
N CYS A 219 1.47 10.76 -12.20
CA CYS A 219 2.79 10.71 -11.56
C CYS A 219 2.78 10.96 -10.04
N TYR A 220 1.66 11.45 -9.48
CA TYR A 220 1.53 11.81 -8.07
C TYR A 220 2.71 12.72 -7.62
N SER A 221 3.49 12.29 -6.62
CA SER A 221 4.66 13.01 -6.09
C SER A 221 5.96 12.76 -6.88
N GLY A 222 5.85 12.27 -8.11
CA GLY A 222 6.94 12.11 -9.06
C GLY A 222 7.78 10.85 -8.89
N GLY A 223 7.24 9.80 -8.26
CA GLY A 223 8.00 8.59 -7.91
C GLY A 223 8.79 7.99 -9.08
N PHE A 224 8.11 7.73 -10.21
CA PHE A 224 8.75 7.21 -11.42
C PHE A 224 9.60 8.28 -12.12
N ALA A 225 9.09 9.50 -12.26
CA ALA A 225 9.84 10.64 -12.80
C ALA A 225 11.22 10.84 -12.15
N LEU A 226 11.31 10.79 -10.81
CA LEU A 226 12.56 10.92 -10.04
C LEU A 226 13.54 9.78 -10.33
N ASN A 227 13.03 8.55 -10.48
CA ASN A 227 13.87 7.39 -10.79
C ASN A 227 14.38 7.42 -12.23
N ALA A 228 13.54 7.87 -13.16
CA ALA A 228 13.94 8.12 -14.54
C ALA A 228 15.03 9.19 -14.63
N ALA A 229 14.89 10.28 -13.86
CA ALA A 229 15.89 11.35 -13.78
C ALA A 229 17.22 10.84 -13.24
N LYS A 230 17.20 10.09 -12.13
CA LYS A 230 18.38 9.42 -11.58
C LYS A 230 19.03 8.45 -12.57
N GLY A 231 18.22 7.78 -13.39
CA GLY A 231 18.66 6.88 -14.46
C GLY A 231 19.27 7.59 -15.67
N GLY A 232 19.27 8.93 -15.70
CA GLY A 232 19.83 9.72 -16.79
C GLY A 232 18.89 9.90 -17.97
N ALA A 233 17.57 9.95 -17.74
CA ALA A 233 16.60 10.34 -18.77
C ALA A 233 16.96 11.69 -19.42
N MET A 234 16.73 11.78 -20.73
CA MET A 234 17.00 12.99 -21.51
C MET A 234 15.97 14.09 -21.21
N SER A 235 14.70 13.71 -21.11
CA SER A 235 13.60 14.61 -20.74
C SER A 235 12.48 13.82 -20.08
N ILE A 236 11.85 14.40 -19.07
CA ILE A 236 10.76 13.77 -18.30
C ILE A 236 9.55 14.70 -18.30
N THR A 237 8.39 14.13 -18.54
CA THR A 237 7.10 14.80 -18.37
C THR A 237 6.26 14.01 -17.38
N GLY A 238 5.87 14.63 -16.27
CA GLY A 238 4.90 14.08 -15.32
C GLY A 238 3.54 14.75 -15.48
N VAL A 239 2.47 13.97 -15.43
CA VAL A 239 1.09 14.46 -15.56
C VAL A 239 0.25 13.97 -14.41
N ASP A 240 -0.40 14.88 -13.69
CA ASP A 240 -1.34 14.54 -12.61
C ASP A 240 -2.44 15.62 -12.49
N THR A 241 -3.60 15.27 -11.94
CA THR A 241 -4.69 16.25 -11.71
C THR A 241 -4.53 17.02 -10.40
N SER A 242 -3.78 16.44 -9.45
CA SER A 242 -3.58 16.95 -8.10
C SER A 242 -2.46 17.98 -8.05
N LEU A 243 -2.81 19.26 -7.92
CA LEU A 243 -1.83 20.33 -7.72
C LEU A 243 -0.94 20.10 -6.49
N PRO A 244 -1.45 19.70 -5.31
CA PRO A 244 -0.59 19.39 -4.16
C PRO A 244 0.42 18.27 -4.44
N ALA A 245 0.06 17.26 -5.24
CA ALA A 245 0.97 16.19 -5.61
C ALA A 245 2.09 16.68 -6.54
N LEU A 246 1.75 17.53 -7.51
CA LEU A 246 2.72 18.13 -8.43
C LEU A 246 3.67 19.10 -7.72
N GLU A 247 3.18 19.88 -6.75
CA GLU A 247 4.09 20.72 -5.94
C GLU A 247 5.07 19.86 -5.13
N LEU A 248 4.60 18.76 -4.54
CA LEU A 248 5.47 17.81 -3.85
C LEU A 248 6.47 17.15 -4.83
N ALA A 249 6.06 16.85 -6.06
CA ALA A 249 6.94 16.32 -7.09
C ALA A 249 8.06 17.30 -7.47
N ARG A 250 7.73 18.60 -7.62
CA ARG A 250 8.72 19.66 -7.86
C ARG A 250 9.69 19.82 -6.70
N GLU A 251 9.18 19.79 -5.47
CA GLU A 251 10.01 19.80 -4.27
C GLU A 251 10.98 18.61 -4.26
N ASN A 252 10.52 17.41 -4.61
CA ASN A 252 11.36 16.22 -4.69
C ASN A 252 12.45 16.33 -5.77
N ILE A 253 12.16 16.94 -6.93
CA ILE A 253 13.19 17.21 -7.95
C ILE A 253 14.29 18.12 -7.39
N ALA A 254 13.89 19.22 -6.75
CA ALA A 254 14.81 20.16 -6.12
C ALA A 254 15.63 19.48 -5.00
N LEU A 255 14.99 18.64 -4.18
CA LEU A 255 15.62 17.91 -3.07
C LEU A 255 16.76 16.98 -3.52
N ASN A 256 16.72 16.53 -4.77
CA ASN A 256 17.72 15.65 -5.36
C ASN A 256 18.71 16.37 -6.28
N ASN A 257 18.68 17.71 -6.33
CA ASN A 257 19.50 18.53 -7.24
C ASN A 257 19.37 18.08 -8.72
N LEU A 258 18.20 17.60 -9.11
CA LEU A 258 17.93 17.18 -10.47
C LEU A 258 17.62 18.41 -11.33
N ASP A 259 18.05 18.36 -12.59
CA ASP A 259 17.90 19.47 -13.54
C ASP A 259 16.41 19.77 -13.81
N PRO A 260 15.89 20.92 -13.36
CA PRO A 260 14.48 21.26 -13.55
C PRO A 260 14.15 21.53 -15.02
N GLU A 261 15.13 21.89 -15.86
CA GLU A 261 14.90 22.12 -17.30
C GLU A 261 14.61 20.83 -18.05
N LYS A 262 15.04 19.68 -17.51
CA LYS A 262 14.78 18.35 -18.08
C LYS A 262 13.49 17.72 -17.57
N THR A 263 12.83 18.31 -16.58
CA THR A 263 11.66 17.71 -15.92
C THR A 263 10.49 18.69 -15.87
N SER A 264 9.41 18.37 -16.58
CA SER A 264 8.18 19.17 -16.57
C SER A 264 7.05 18.43 -15.86
N PHE A 265 6.27 19.16 -15.06
CA PHE A 265 5.09 18.65 -14.36
C PHE A 265 3.84 19.44 -14.76
N LEU A 266 2.88 18.75 -15.36
CA LEU A 266 1.68 19.33 -15.96
C LEU A 266 0.43 18.93 -15.17
N ARG A 267 -0.38 19.93 -14.83
CA ARG A 267 -1.67 19.71 -14.17
C ARG A 267 -2.75 19.48 -15.21
N GLU A 268 -3.02 18.23 -15.53
CA GLU A 268 -4.00 17.88 -16.57
C GLU A 268 -4.61 16.49 -16.31
N ASP A 269 -5.82 16.27 -16.84
CA ASP A 269 -6.39 14.92 -16.89
C ASP A 269 -5.59 14.04 -17.86
N ALA A 270 -5.31 12.80 -17.45
CA ALA A 270 -4.51 11.86 -18.22
C ALA A 270 -5.06 11.62 -19.63
N THR A 271 -6.38 11.47 -19.78
CA THR A 271 -7.01 11.23 -21.09
C THR A 271 -6.93 12.47 -21.97
N VAL A 272 -7.14 13.65 -21.40
CA VAL A 272 -7.05 14.93 -22.13
C VAL A 272 -5.62 15.16 -22.61
N PHE A 273 -4.64 15.04 -21.73
CA PHE A 273 -3.22 15.18 -22.06
C PHE A 273 -2.81 14.24 -23.20
N MET A 274 -3.12 12.93 -23.08
CA MET A 274 -2.71 11.94 -24.08
C MET A 274 -3.39 12.19 -25.44
N LYS A 275 -4.66 12.62 -25.48
CA LYS A 275 -5.34 13.01 -26.73
C LYS A 275 -4.70 14.25 -27.35
N GLY A 276 -4.34 15.24 -26.54
CA GLY A 276 -3.59 16.42 -26.97
C GLY A 276 -2.23 16.05 -27.57
N ALA A 277 -1.47 15.19 -26.88
CA ALA A 277 -0.20 14.66 -27.36
C ALA A 277 -0.33 13.94 -28.71
N LEU A 278 -1.35 13.10 -28.88
CA LEU A 278 -1.64 12.45 -30.16
C LEU A 278 -1.93 13.46 -31.28
N SER A 279 -2.70 14.51 -31.00
CA SER A 279 -3.01 15.55 -32.01
C SER A 279 -1.77 16.35 -32.44
N ARG A 280 -0.79 16.50 -31.56
CA ARG A 280 0.51 17.14 -31.84
C ARG A 280 1.55 16.18 -32.41
N ASN A 281 1.20 14.89 -32.53
CA ASN A 281 2.12 13.82 -32.94
C ASN A 281 3.33 13.68 -31.99
N ASP A 282 3.13 14.01 -30.70
CA ASP A 282 4.13 13.81 -29.65
C ASP A 282 4.27 12.31 -29.35
N SER A 283 5.49 11.88 -29.04
CA SER A 283 5.77 10.52 -28.58
C SER A 283 6.95 10.46 -27.62
N TRP A 284 6.96 9.42 -26.78
CA TRP A 284 7.97 9.17 -25.76
C TRP A 284 8.57 7.78 -25.93
N ASP A 285 9.83 7.62 -25.55
CA ASP A 285 10.53 6.34 -25.62
C ASP A 285 10.10 5.40 -24.49
N ILE A 286 9.73 5.96 -23.32
CA ILE A 286 9.12 5.22 -22.21
C ILE A 286 7.85 5.95 -21.75
N VAL A 287 6.75 5.21 -21.63
CA VAL A 287 5.50 5.69 -21.04
C VAL A 287 5.14 4.86 -19.83
N ILE A 288 4.89 5.50 -18.69
CA ILE A 288 4.37 4.89 -17.46
C ILE A 288 2.92 5.32 -17.27
N LEU A 289 2.06 4.37 -16.94
CA LEU A 289 0.67 4.60 -16.58
C LEU A 289 0.35 3.87 -15.28
N ASP A 290 0.27 4.62 -14.18
CA ASP A 290 -0.13 4.09 -12.85
C ASP A 290 -1.39 4.80 -12.34
N PRO A 291 -2.58 4.47 -12.88
CA PRO A 291 -3.79 5.18 -12.55
C PRO A 291 -4.27 4.81 -11.13
N PRO A 292 -5.08 5.68 -10.50
CA PRO A 292 -5.75 5.32 -9.25
C PRO A 292 -6.65 4.08 -9.43
N LYS A 293 -7.16 3.52 -8.32
CA LYS A 293 -8.07 2.37 -8.35
C LYS A 293 -9.34 2.69 -9.16
N LEU A 294 -9.37 2.33 -10.43
CA LEU A 294 -10.53 2.51 -11.30
C LEU A 294 -11.65 1.50 -10.99
N ALA A 295 -11.31 0.35 -10.39
CA ALA A 295 -12.25 -0.70 -10.01
C ALA A 295 -12.09 -1.08 -8.52
N PRO A 296 -12.63 -0.29 -7.58
CA PRO A 296 -12.50 -0.57 -6.15
C PRO A 296 -13.26 -1.83 -5.73
N SER A 297 -14.28 -2.27 -6.49
CA SER A 297 -15.06 -3.47 -6.21
C SER A 297 -15.38 -4.27 -7.49
N ARG A 298 -15.75 -5.55 -7.33
CA ARG A 298 -16.15 -6.42 -8.46
C ARG A 298 -17.36 -5.87 -9.22
N LYS A 299 -18.28 -5.16 -8.56
CA LYS A 299 -19.47 -4.56 -9.20
C LYS A 299 -19.09 -3.48 -10.21
N VAL A 300 -18.02 -2.72 -9.93
CA VAL A 300 -17.51 -1.62 -10.78
C VAL A 300 -16.55 -2.13 -11.86
N LEU A 301 -16.06 -3.37 -11.75
CA LEU A 301 -15.08 -3.96 -12.66
C LEU A 301 -15.50 -3.90 -14.14
N GLN A 302 -16.78 -4.19 -14.40
CA GLN A 302 -17.28 -4.28 -15.78
C GLN A 302 -17.34 -2.91 -16.46
N SER A 303 -17.73 -1.85 -15.73
CA SER A 303 -17.69 -0.48 -16.25
C SER A 303 -16.26 0.06 -16.31
N ALA A 304 -15.40 -0.31 -15.36
CA ALA A 304 -13.99 0.11 -15.32
C ALA A 304 -13.13 -0.51 -16.42
N SER A 305 -13.49 -1.68 -16.94
CA SER A 305 -12.74 -2.36 -18.00
C SER A 305 -12.62 -1.52 -19.28
N GLY A 306 -13.68 -0.78 -19.64
CA GLY A 306 -13.66 0.15 -20.77
C GLY A 306 -12.71 1.33 -20.54
N MET A 307 -12.64 1.85 -19.31
CA MET A 307 -11.71 2.92 -18.94
C MET A 307 -10.26 2.45 -18.99
N TYR A 308 -9.96 1.26 -18.43
CA TYR A 308 -8.63 0.65 -18.52
C TYR A 308 -8.20 0.48 -19.98
N ARG A 309 -9.06 -0.08 -20.82
CA ARG A 309 -8.77 -0.26 -22.25
C ARG A 309 -8.49 1.08 -22.94
N ASN A 310 -9.32 2.10 -22.69
CA ASN A 310 -9.15 3.41 -23.31
C ASN A 310 -7.82 4.07 -22.90
N LEU A 311 -7.50 4.10 -21.60
CA LEU A 311 -6.26 4.70 -21.09
C LEU A 311 -5.02 3.98 -21.64
N ASN A 312 -5.01 2.65 -21.60
CA ASN A 312 -3.89 1.87 -22.13
C ASN A 312 -3.76 2.04 -23.65
N SER A 313 -4.86 2.06 -24.39
CA SER A 313 -4.83 2.29 -25.84
C SER A 313 -4.23 3.66 -26.20
N LEU A 314 -4.57 4.71 -25.45
CA LEU A 314 -4.00 6.04 -25.65
C LEU A 314 -2.49 6.05 -25.33
N ALA A 315 -2.10 5.47 -24.19
CA ALA A 315 -0.71 5.39 -23.76
C ALA A 315 0.16 4.61 -24.78
N MET A 316 -0.34 3.49 -25.31
CA MET A 316 0.34 2.72 -26.35
C MET A 316 0.54 3.54 -27.63
N LYS A 317 -0.42 4.38 -28.03
CA LYS A 317 -0.33 5.19 -29.26
C LYS A 317 0.69 6.33 -29.16
N ILE A 318 0.92 6.87 -27.97
CA ILE A 318 1.96 7.90 -27.72
C ILE A 318 3.31 7.29 -27.32
N THR A 319 3.37 5.98 -27.11
CA THR A 319 4.63 5.26 -26.97
C THR A 319 5.25 5.13 -28.35
N ARG A 320 6.50 5.58 -28.50
CA ARG A 320 7.24 5.51 -29.75
C ARG A 320 7.36 4.05 -30.21
N ARG A 321 7.40 3.81 -31.52
CA ARG A 321 7.73 2.47 -32.06
C ARG A 321 9.08 1.99 -31.53
N GLY A 322 9.10 0.78 -30.96
CA GLY A 322 10.28 0.22 -30.29
C GLY A 322 10.51 0.74 -28.86
N GLY A 323 9.66 1.64 -28.38
CA GLY A 323 9.66 2.13 -27.00
C GLY A 323 9.00 1.15 -26.02
N LEU A 324 9.05 1.50 -24.74
CA LEU A 324 8.54 0.68 -23.64
C LEU A 324 7.31 1.32 -23.01
N PHE A 325 6.30 0.49 -22.75
CA PHE A 325 5.10 0.89 -22.02
C PHE A 325 4.99 0.11 -20.72
N MET A 326 5.01 0.81 -19.59
CA MET A 326 4.80 0.27 -18.27
C MET A 326 3.40 0.64 -17.78
N THR A 327 2.55 -0.35 -17.56
CA THR A 327 1.17 -0.15 -17.08
C THR A 327 0.94 -0.87 -15.77
N CYS A 328 0.35 -0.16 -14.81
CA CYS A 328 0.11 -0.66 -13.47
C CYS A 328 -1.40 -0.72 -13.17
N SER A 329 -1.77 -1.56 -12.21
CA SER A 329 -3.12 -1.60 -11.66
C SER A 329 -3.09 -2.07 -10.22
N CYS A 330 -3.51 -1.19 -9.30
CA CYS A 330 -3.67 -1.50 -7.88
C CYS A 330 -5.09 -1.95 -7.51
N SER A 331 -5.95 -2.25 -8.48
CA SER A 331 -7.34 -2.66 -8.26
C SER A 331 -7.42 -4.15 -7.92
N GLY A 332 -7.73 -4.49 -6.67
CA GLY A 332 -7.82 -5.90 -6.24
C GLY A 332 -8.80 -6.74 -7.05
N ALA A 333 -9.90 -6.14 -7.54
CA ALA A 333 -10.86 -6.80 -8.42
C ALA A 333 -10.27 -7.17 -9.81
N MET A 334 -9.36 -6.35 -10.34
CA MET A 334 -8.65 -6.65 -11.60
C MET A 334 -7.67 -7.82 -11.42
N THR A 335 -6.88 -7.80 -10.34
CA THR A 335 -5.92 -8.88 -10.05
C THR A 335 -6.63 -10.21 -9.85
N GLN A 336 -7.68 -10.26 -9.02
CA GLN A 336 -8.42 -11.49 -8.74
C GLN A 336 -9.11 -12.09 -9.96
N SER A 337 -9.52 -11.26 -10.93
CA SER A 337 -10.20 -11.74 -12.13
C SER A 337 -9.23 -12.21 -13.24
N GLY A 338 -7.93 -11.92 -13.12
CA GLY A 338 -6.94 -12.21 -14.15
C GLY A 338 -7.26 -11.53 -15.50
N THR A 339 -8.02 -10.44 -15.48
CA THR A 339 -8.50 -9.76 -16.71
C THR A 339 -7.60 -8.63 -17.18
N PHE A 340 -6.61 -8.23 -16.38
CA PHE A 340 -5.75 -7.08 -16.72
C PHE A 340 -5.05 -7.30 -18.07
N LEU A 341 -4.34 -8.42 -18.25
CA LEU A 341 -3.67 -8.73 -19.53
C LEU A 341 -4.65 -8.81 -20.71
N ARG A 342 -5.83 -9.40 -20.51
CA ARG A 342 -6.88 -9.48 -21.55
C ARG A 342 -7.45 -8.11 -21.93
N THR A 343 -7.39 -7.14 -21.03
CA THR A 343 -7.81 -5.75 -21.30
C THR A 343 -6.81 -5.01 -22.19
N LEU A 344 -5.55 -5.48 -22.23
CA LEU A 344 -4.45 -4.87 -23.00
C LEU A 344 -4.32 -5.43 -24.42
N GLN A 345 -4.92 -6.60 -24.70
CA GLN A 345 -4.94 -7.27 -26.01
C GLN A 345 -6.07 -6.75 -26.90
#